data_AF-A0A845DQX3-F1
#
_entry.id   AF-A0A845DQX3-F1
#
_cell.length_a   1.000
_cell.length_b   1.000
_cell.length_c   1.000
_cell.angle_alpha   90.00
_cell.angle_beta   90.00
_cell.angle_gamma   90.00
#
_symmetry.space_group_name_H-M   'P 1'
#
loop_
_entity.id
_entity.type
_entity.pdbx_description
1 polymer ?
#
loop_
_entity_poly.entity_id
_entity_poly.type
_entity_poly.pdbx_seq_one_letter_code
_entity_poly.pdbx_strand_id
1 'polypeptide(L)'
;MNTQYFQGGIKFLLFSTTLVLIVGSWIWFNYNLKKGISQFLLVITSIGAPFLFFYGGINYAAYISSQGAAFGSVILLYVLLANSIILWLSIAIIAIRKKGRNE
;
A
#
# COMPACT_ATOMS: atom_id res chain seq x y z
N MET A 1 -32.01 -10.26 4.70
CA MET A 1 -31.92 -8.94 4.03
C MET A 1 -30.72 -8.08 4.49
N ASN A 2 -29.72 -8.61 5.23
CA ASN A 2 -28.59 -7.81 5.78
C ASN A 2 -27.22 -8.02 5.10
N THR A 3 -27.09 -8.96 4.18
CA THR A 3 -25.78 -9.32 3.58
C THR A 3 -25.31 -8.36 2.49
N GLN A 4 -26.22 -7.69 1.76
CA GLN A 4 -25.84 -6.75 0.69
C GLN A 4 -25.21 -5.46 1.22
N TYR A 5 -25.72 -4.87 2.30
CA TYR A 5 -25.14 -3.67 2.91
C TYR A 5 -23.73 -3.92 3.47
N PHE A 6 -23.53 -5.09 4.10
CA PHE A 6 -22.24 -5.48 4.66
C PHE A 6 -21.18 -5.70 3.57
N GLN A 7 -21.57 -6.28 2.42
CA GLN A 7 -20.68 -6.46 1.27
C GLN A 7 -20.29 -5.14 0.58
N GLY A 8 -21.18 -4.14 0.54
CA GLY A 8 -20.88 -2.81 0.02
C GLY A 8 -19.90 -2.03 0.92
N GLY A 9 -20.12 -2.08 2.25
CA GLY A 9 -19.28 -1.38 3.23
C GLY A 9 -17.83 -1.88 3.26
N ILE A 10 -17.60 -3.19 3.11
CA ILE A 10 -16.24 -3.74 3.15
C ILE A 10 -15.46 -3.45 1.87
N LYS A 11 -16.10 -3.45 0.71
CA LYS A 11 -15.45 -2.98 -0.53
C LYS A 11 -14.98 -1.54 -0.35
N PHE A 12 -15.85 -0.66 0.13
CA PHE A 12 -15.50 0.72 0.43
C PHE A 12 -14.31 0.82 1.39
N LEU A 13 -14.31 0.08 2.50
CA LEU A 13 -13.20 0.05 3.45
C LEU A 13 -11.87 -0.38 2.82
N LEU A 14 -11.88 -1.40 1.94
CA LEU A 14 -10.68 -1.86 1.26
C LEU A 14 -10.10 -0.79 0.33
N PHE A 15 -10.96 -0.11 -0.43
CA PHE A 15 -10.54 1.01 -1.31
C PHE A 15 -10.06 2.22 -0.50
N SER A 16 -10.79 2.63 0.54
CA SER A 16 -10.39 3.74 1.42
C SER A 16 -9.06 3.47 2.11
N THR A 17 -8.86 2.26 2.62
CA THR A 17 -7.58 1.90 3.26
C THR A 17 -6.44 1.88 2.25
N THR A 18 -6.67 1.39 1.03
CA THR A 18 -5.69 1.47 -0.06
C THR A 18 -5.30 2.92 -0.35
N LEU A 19 -6.26 3.84 -0.44
CA LEU A 19 -5.98 5.27 -0.62
C LEU A 19 -5.17 5.85 0.53
N VAL A 20 -5.50 5.50 1.78
CA VAL A 20 -4.75 5.92 2.96
C VAL A 20 -3.31 5.40 2.93
N LEU A 21 -3.10 4.14 2.53
CA LEU A 21 -1.75 3.57 2.42
C LEU A 21 -0.93 4.28 1.34
N ILE A 22 -1.54 4.58 0.18
CA ILE A 22 -0.88 5.33 -0.89
C ILE A 22 -0.51 6.73 -0.39
N VAL A 23 -1.51 7.54 -0.02
CA VAL A 23 -1.28 8.94 0.37
C VAL A 23 -0.40 9.03 1.62
N GLY A 24 -0.66 8.18 2.61
CA GLY A 24 0.12 8.11 3.84
C GLY A 24 1.58 7.75 3.60
N SER A 25 1.87 6.82 2.68
CA SER A 25 3.26 6.47 2.33
C SER A 25 4.02 7.66 1.75
N TRP A 26 3.38 8.48 0.92
CA TRP A 26 3.98 9.68 0.36
C TRP A 26 4.15 10.81 1.39
N ILE A 27 3.18 10.99 2.28
CA ILE A 27 3.31 11.94 3.39
C ILE A 27 4.47 11.54 4.29
N TRP A 28 4.58 10.26 4.64
CA TRP A 28 5.66 9.73 5.48
C TRP A 28 7.02 9.87 4.79
N PHE A 29 7.11 9.54 3.50
CA PHE A 29 8.31 9.74 2.70
C PHE A 29 8.80 11.20 2.78
N ASN A 30 7.90 12.16 2.51
CA ASN A 30 8.21 13.58 2.56
C ASN A 30 8.60 14.04 3.98
N TYR A 31 7.93 13.53 5.01
CA TYR A 31 8.27 13.82 6.40
C TYR A 31 9.69 13.35 6.73
N ASN A 32 10.01 12.09 6.41
CA ASN A 32 11.34 11.51 6.62
C ASN A 32 12.41 12.30 5.85
N LEU A 33 12.13 12.69 4.61
CA LEU A 33 13.04 13.51 3.81
C LEU A 33 13.34 14.88 4.46
N LYS A 34 12.31 15.58 4.92
CA LYS A 34 12.45 16.90 5.56
C LYS A 34 13.19 16.82 6.90
N LYS A 35 12.99 15.74 7.66
CA LYS A 35 13.60 15.53 8.97
C LYS A 35 14.96 14.80 8.92
N GLY A 36 15.39 14.35 7.74
CA GLY A 36 16.62 13.56 7.60
C GLY A 36 16.54 12.16 8.23
N ILE A 37 15.34 11.63 8.43
CA ILE A 37 15.10 10.32 9.06
C ILE A 37 15.29 9.22 8.01
N SER A 38 15.71 8.03 8.47
CA SER A 38 15.85 6.84 7.63
C SER A 38 14.52 6.44 6.97
N GLN A 39 14.59 6.06 5.70
CA GLN A 39 13.45 5.53 4.94
C GLN A 39 13.24 4.02 5.13
N PHE A 40 14.08 3.36 5.96
CA PHE A 40 14.09 1.91 6.12
C PHE A 40 12.73 1.33 6.53
N LEU A 41 12.08 1.91 7.55
CA LEU A 41 10.77 1.45 8.00
C LEU A 41 9.71 1.61 6.91
N LEU A 42 9.76 2.71 6.16
CA LEU A 42 8.84 2.96 5.05
C LEU A 42 8.99 1.90 3.94
N VAL A 43 10.23 1.49 3.64
CA VAL A 43 10.50 0.41 2.69
C VAL A 43 9.94 -0.92 3.19
N ILE A 44 10.18 -1.30 4.45
CA ILE A 44 9.62 -2.53 5.03
C ILE A 44 8.10 -2.52 4.95
N THR A 45 7.45 -1.42 5.35
CA THR A 45 5.99 -1.33 5.34
C THR A 45 5.42 -1.38 3.93
N SER A 46 6.10 -0.80 2.95
CA SER A 46 5.65 -0.82 1.55
C SER A 46 5.90 -2.17 0.87
N ILE A 47 6.82 -2.99 1.36
CA ILE A 47 6.92 -4.41 0.96
C ILE A 47 5.78 -5.20 1.60
N GLY A 48 5.60 -5.10 2.91
CA GLY A 48 4.69 -5.97 3.66
C GLY A 48 3.20 -5.65 3.47
N ALA A 49 2.83 -4.38 3.44
CA ALA A 49 1.44 -3.96 3.41
C ALA A 49 0.66 -4.50 2.19
N PRO A 50 1.17 -4.46 0.94
CA PRO A 50 0.46 -5.04 -0.20
C PRO A 50 0.09 -6.53 0.00
N PHE A 51 1.03 -7.34 0.51
CA PHE A 51 0.79 -8.77 0.71
C PHE A 51 -0.14 -9.05 1.89
N LEU A 52 0.00 -8.33 3.00
CA LEU A 52 -0.92 -8.45 4.13
C LEU A 52 -2.34 -8.06 3.72
N PHE A 53 -2.47 -6.99 2.95
CA PHE A 53 -3.76 -6.50 2.46
C PHE A 53 -4.39 -7.48 1.47
N PHE A 54 -3.59 -8.05 0.58
CA PHE A 54 -4.02 -9.11 -0.33
C PHE A 54 -4.47 -10.38 0.40
N TYR A 55 -3.67 -10.84 1.36
CA TYR A 55 -4.00 -12.03 2.15
C TYR A 55 -5.31 -11.84 2.91
N GLY A 56 -5.50 -10.69 3.56
CA GLY A 56 -6.76 -10.34 4.22
C GLY A 56 -7.94 -10.30 3.23
N GLY A 57 -7.74 -9.67 2.07
CA GLY A 57 -8.74 -9.55 1.01
C GLY A 57 -9.18 -10.90 0.42
N ILE A 58 -8.24 -11.82 0.16
CA ILE A 58 -8.53 -13.17 -0.36
C ILE A 58 -9.23 -14.04 0.69
N ASN A 59 -8.76 -14.05 1.94
CA ASN A 59 -9.43 -14.82 2.99
C ASN A 59 -10.86 -14.31 3.21
N TYR A 60 -11.06 -13.00 3.16
CA TYR A 60 -12.40 -12.43 3.20
C TYR A 60 -13.24 -12.84 1.99
N ALA A 61 -12.69 -12.76 0.77
CA ALA A 61 -13.38 -13.19 -0.44
C ALA A 61 -13.80 -14.66 -0.40
N ALA A 62 -12.96 -15.52 0.17
CA ALA A 62 -13.27 -16.93 0.41
C ALA A 62 -14.41 -17.07 1.44
N TYR A 63 -14.35 -16.35 2.55
CA TYR A 63 -15.39 -16.35 3.58
C TYR A 63 -16.77 -15.95 3.04
N ILE A 64 -16.84 -14.95 2.16
CA ILE A 64 -18.11 -14.53 1.52
C ILE A 64 -18.41 -15.23 0.19
N SER A 65 -17.58 -16.22 -0.20
CA SER A 65 -17.68 -16.95 -1.47
C SER A 65 -17.87 -16.03 -2.70
N SER A 66 -17.16 -14.89 -2.72
CA SER A 66 -17.31 -13.86 -3.76
C SER A 66 -16.10 -13.76 -4.65
N GLN A 67 -16.25 -14.23 -5.90
CA GLN A 67 -15.22 -14.11 -6.92
C GLN A 67 -14.87 -12.64 -7.21
N GLY A 68 -15.86 -11.74 -7.21
CA GLY A 68 -15.63 -10.31 -7.41
C GLY A 68 -14.78 -9.67 -6.31
N ALA A 69 -14.91 -10.12 -5.06
CA ALA A 69 -14.05 -9.65 -3.96
C ALA A 69 -12.62 -10.19 -4.10
N ALA A 70 -12.45 -11.41 -4.61
CA ALA A 70 -11.13 -11.98 -4.89
C ALA A 70 -10.41 -11.17 -5.98
N PHE A 71 -11.09 -10.89 -7.10
CA PHE A 71 -10.56 -10.02 -8.16
C PHE A 71 -10.23 -8.62 -7.66
N GLY A 72 -11.11 -8.01 -6.86
CA GLY A 72 -10.85 -6.70 -6.25
C GLY A 72 -9.57 -6.71 -5.40
N SER A 73 -9.36 -7.76 -4.61
CA SER A 73 -8.17 -7.90 -3.77
C SER A 73 -6.87 -8.00 -4.60
N VAL A 74 -6.90 -8.73 -5.71
CA VAL A 74 -5.77 -8.81 -6.66
C VAL A 74 -5.48 -7.45 -7.30
N ILE A 75 -6.50 -6.72 -7.71
CA ILE A 75 -6.33 -5.38 -8.29
C ILE A 75 -5.67 -4.43 -7.27
N LEU A 76 -6.16 -4.43 -6.04
CA LEU A 76 -5.60 -3.60 -4.97
C LEU A 76 -4.15 -3.97 -4.63
N LEU A 77 -3.80 -5.26 -4.67
CA LEU A 77 -2.41 -5.71 -4.55
C LEU A 77 -1.53 -5.06 -5.62
N TYR A 78 -1.91 -5.14 -6.89
CA TYR A 78 -1.11 -4.57 -7.98
C TYR A 78 -0.98 -3.04 -7.86
N VAL A 79 -2.04 -2.35 -7.47
CA VAL A 79 -2.01 -0.89 -7.26
C VAL A 79 -1.04 -0.53 -6.13
N LEU A 80 -1.10 -1.24 -4.99
CA LEU A 80 -0.20 -0.99 -3.86
C LEU A 80 1.26 -1.37 -4.18
N LEU A 81 1.48 -2.44 -4.94
CA LEU A 81 2.82 -2.82 -5.41
C LEU A 81 3.39 -1.76 -6.37
N ALA A 82 2.61 -1.30 -7.33
CA ALA A 82 3.04 -0.23 -8.25
C ALA A 82 3.42 1.04 -7.47
N ASN A 83 2.60 1.46 -6.51
CA ASN A 83 2.94 2.58 -5.62
C ASN A 83 4.25 2.33 -4.86
N SER A 84 4.44 1.13 -4.33
CA SER A 84 5.64 0.76 -3.56
C SER A 84 6.90 0.79 -4.41
N ILE A 85 6.83 0.30 -5.65
CA ILE A 85 7.95 0.35 -6.60
C ILE A 85 8.33 1.81 -6.91
N ILE A 86 7.36 2.67 -7.20
CA ILE A 86 7.61 4.10 -7.47
C ILE A 86 8.25 4.77 -6.25
N LEU A 87 7.78 4.43 -5.05
CA LEU A 87 8.31 4.94 -3.79
C LEU A 87 9.77 4.50 -3.57
N TRP A 88 10.08 3.22 -3.80
CA TRP A 88 11.44 2.69 -3.67
C TRP A 88 12.41 3.32 -4.66
N LEU A 89 11.98 3.49 -5.91
CA LEU A 89 12.77 4.20 -6.92
C LEU A 89 13.05 5.65 -6.48
N SER A 90 12.05 6.33 -5.94
CA SER A 90 12.20 7.70 -5.42
C SER A 90 13.20 7.76 -4.27
N ILE A 91 13.14 6.82 -3.33
CA ILE A 91 14.09 6.69 -2.22
C ILE A 91 15.51 6.44 -2.76
N ALA A 92 15.67 5.50 -3.70
CA ALA A 92 16.96 5.14 -4.27
C ALA A 92 17.62 6.31 -5.00
N ILE A 93 16.86 7.03 -5.84
CA ILE A 93 17.35 8.21 -6.57
C ILE A 93 17.87 9.28 -5.60
N ILE A 94 17.15 9.54 -4.51
CA ILE A 94 17.57 10.53 -3.51
C ILE A 94 18.82 10.06 -2.76
N ALA A 95 18.90 8.78 -2.40
CA ALA A 95 20.07 8.22 -1.73
C ALA A 95 21.33 8.35 -2.59
N ILE A 96 21.23 8.04 -3.89
CA ILE A 96 22.34 8.18 -4.86
C ILE A 96 22.76 9.65 -4.99
N ARG A 97 21.80 10.57 -5.16
CA ARG A 97 22.08 12.01 -5.29
C ARG A 97 22.73 12.62 -4.04
N LYS A 98 22.39 12.14 -2.84
CA LYS A 98 23.02 12.59 -1.60
C LYS A 98 24.45 12.07 -1.46
N LYS A 99 24.72 10.82 -1.89
CA LYS A 99 26.07 10.23 -1.84
C LYS A 99 27.04 11.00 -2.74
N GLY A 100 26.68 11.26 -4.00
CA GLY A 100 27.54 11.97 -4.95
C GLY A 100 27.71 13.48 -4.70
N ARG A 101 27.11 14.04 -3.66
CA ARG A 101 27.28 15.45 -3.25
C ARG A 101 28.17 15.61 -2.01
N ASN A 102 28.44 14.50 -1.31
CA ASN A 102 29.33 14.44 -0.16
C ASN A 102 30.73 13.91 -0.53
N GLU A 103 30.96 13.66 -1.82
CA GLU A 103 32.27 13.48 -2.46
C GLU A 103 32.67 14.81 -3.12
#